data_AF-A0A3D5JN17-F1
#
_entry.id   AF-A0A3D5JN17-F1
#
_cell.length_a   1.000
_cell.length_b   1.000
_cell.length_c   1.000
_cell.angle_alpha   90.00
_cell.angle_beta   90.00
_cell.angle_gamma   90.00
#
_symmetry.space_group_name_H-M   'P 1'
#
loop_
_entity.id
_entity.type
_entity.pdbx_description
1 polymer ?
#
loop_
_entity_poly.entity_id
_entity_poly.type
_entity_poly.pdbx_seq_one_letter_code
_entity_poly.pdbx_strand_id
1 'polypeptide(L)' 'MIPPDLRCEHCHGLFVPTGTQAARWQHAQANGMRFVMLDCPLCHHGTAADPNATGGPRAAERTPALPCPDADCDGHACFV' A
#
# COMPACT_ATOMS: atom_id res chain seq x y z
N MET A 1 13.13 -16.18 6.45
CA MET A 1 12.31 -15.83 5.28
C MET A 1 12.72 -14.45 4.82
N ILE A 2 13.00 -14.27 3.53
CA ILE A 2 13.32 -12.97 2.93
C ILE A 2 11.97 -12.27 2.67
N PRO A 3 11.75 -11.03 3.12
CA PRO A 3 10.50 -10.31 2.87
C PRO A 3 10.35 -10.01 1.37
N PRO A 4 9.11 -10.00 0.84
CA PRO A 4 8.87 -9.75 -0.58
C PRO A 4 9.24 -8.31 -0.97
N ASP A 5 9.53 -8.09 -2.25
CA ASP A 5 9.66 -6.76 -2.82
C ASP A 5 8.32 -6.01 -2.70
N LEU A 6 8.32 -4.92 -1.94
CA LEU A 6 7.19 -4.03 -1.78
C LEU A 6 7.27 -2.90 -2.79
N ARG A 7 6.11 -2.49 -3.29
CA ARG A 7 6.00 -1.32 -4.16
C ARG A 7 5.39 -0.17 -3.37
N CYS A 8 6.09 0.97 -3.31
CA CYS A 8 5.54 2.18 -2.72
C CYS A 8 4.34 2.68 -3.53
N GLU A 9 3.24 3.05 -2.87
CA GLU A 9 2.06 3.60 -3.55
C GLU A 9 2.29 5.02 -4.06
N HIS A 10 3.19 5.78 -3.41
CA HIS A 10 3.47 7.17 -3.75
C HIS A 10 4.48 7.32 -4.89
N CYS A 11 5.69 6.76 -4.75
CA CYS A 11 6.74 6.90 -5.76
C CYS A 11 6.85 5.70 -6.72
N HIS A 12 6.07 4.65 -6.51
CA HIS A 12 6.12 3.39 -7.27
C HIS A 12 7.45 2.64 -7.25
N GLY A 13 8.41 3.09 -6.43
CA GLY A 13 9.69 2.43 -6.24
C GLY A 13 9.56 1.10 -5.50
N LEU A 14 10.37 0.13 -5.91
CA LEU A 14 10.48 -1.16 -5.25
C LEU A 14 11.47 -1.08 -4.09
N PHE A 15 11.12 -1.68 -2.96
CA PHE A 15 11.99 -1.76 -1.81
C PHE A 15 11.73 -3.02 -0.98
N VAL A 16 12.74 -3.47 -0.27
CA VAL A 16 12.66 -4.57 0.68
C VAL A 16 12.69 -4.00 2.10
N PRO A 17 11.77 -4.40 3.00
CA PRO A 17 11.83 -4.00 4.40
C PRO A 17 13.14 -4.46 5.05
N THR A 18 13.85 -3.54 5.71
CA THR A 18 15.11 -3.83 6.43
C THR A 18 15.06 -3.30 7.87
N GLY A 19 15.95 -3.82 8.74
CA GLY A 19 16.08 -3.37 10.12
C GLY A 19 14.76 -3.44 10.91
N THR A 20 14.34 -2.32 11.49
CA THR A 20 13.09 -2.20 12.27
C THR A 20 11.84 -2.46 11.43
N GLN A 21 11.87 -2.18 10.13
CA GLN A 21 10.76 -2.46 9.20
C GLN A 21 10.57 -3.97 9.01
N ALA A 22 11.68 -4.72 8.90
CA ALA A 22 11.63 -6.17 8.82
C ALA A 22 11.09 -6.82 10.12
N ALA A 23 11.46 -6.28 11.28
CA ALA A 23 10.93 -6.75 12.56
C ALA A 23 9.41 -6.50 12.68
N ARG A 24 8.93 -5.31 12.26
CA ARG A 24 7.49 -5.01 12.20
C ARG A 24 6.76 -5.94 11.24
N TRP A 25 7.34 -6.20 10.07
CA TRP A 25 6.81 -7.14 9.08
C TRP A 25 6.64 -8.55 9.67
N GLN A 26 7.69 -9.08 10.30
CA GLN A 26 7.65 -10.41 10.93
C GLN A 26 6.64 -10.48 12.09
N HIS A 27 6.58 -9.43 12.92
CA HIS A 27 5.57 -9.33 13.97
C HIS A 27 4.15 -9.33 13.38
N ALA A 28 3.94 -8.62 12.27
CA ALA A 28 2.66 -8.57 11.56
C ALA A 28 2.25 -9.94 11.00
N GLN A 29 3.19 -10.69 10.43
CA GLN A 29 2.95 -12.08 10.01
C GLN A 29 2.60 -12.97 11.20
N ALA A 30 3.39 -12.93 12.27
CA ALA A 30 3.21 -13.79 13.45
C ALA A 30 1.84 -13.58 14.14
N ASN A 31 1.29 -12.37 14.07
CA ASN A 31 0.00 -12.02 14.67
C ASN A 31 -1.17 -12.09 13.67
N GLY A 32 -0.95 -12.56 12.43
CA GLY A 32 -2.01 -12.64 11.42
C GLY A 32 -2.60 -11.28 11.02
N MET A 33 -1.80 -10.20 11.12
CA MET A 33 -2.25 -8.87 10.75
C MET A 33 -2.46 -8.77 9.24
N ARG A 34 -3.52 -8.08 8.80
CA ARG A 34 -3.82 -7.91 7.37
C ARG A 34 -3.11 -6.72 6.73
N PHE A 35 -2.59 -5.80 7.55
CA PHE A 35 -1.95 -4.58 7.10
C PHE A 35 -0.80 -4.21 8.03
N VAL A 36 0.29 -3.74 7.44
CA VAL A 36 1.41 -3.10 8.13
C VAL A 36 1.79 -1.84 7.36
N MET A 37 1.98 -0.73 8.08
CA MET A 37 2.48 0.52 7.54
C MET A 37 4.00 0.56 7.63
N LEU A 38 4.65 0.80 6.49
CA LEU A 38 6.11 0.84 6.35
C LEU A 38 6.54 2.13 5.64
N ASP A 39 7.70 2.66 6.01
CA ASP A 39 8.25 3.86 5.40
C ASP A 39 9.07 3.50 4.16
N CYS A 40 8.68 4.04 3.01
CA CYS A 40 9.44 3.86 1.79
C CYS A 40 10.82 4.55 1.93
N PRO A 41 11.95 3.83 1.76
CA PRO A 41 13.28 4.43 1.91
C PRO A 41 13.63 5.41 0.78
N LEU A 42 12.86 5.43 -0.32
CA LEU A 42 13.11 6.28 -1.48
C LEU A 42 12.42 7.64 -1.38
N CYS A 43 11.19 7.69 -0.87
CA CYS A 43 10.39 8.92 -0.81
C CYS A 43 9.87 9.26 0.59
N HIS A 44 10.22 8.45 1.58
CA HIS A 44 9.84 8.60 3.00
C HIS A 44 8.33 8.67 3.26
N HIS A 45 7.50 8.26 2.30
CA HIS A 45 6.06 8.13 2.49
C HIS A 45 5.72 6.76 3.08
N GLY A 46 4.71 6.76 3.95
CA GLY A 46 4.09 5.55 4.45
C GLY A 46 3.44 4.75 3.31
N THR A 47 3.70 3.46 3.29
CA THR A 47 3.12 2.49 2.35
C THR A 47 2.47 1.38 3.17
N ALA A 48 1.18 1.14 2.92
CA ALA A 48 0.49 0.01 3.51
C ALA A 48 0.80 -1.25 2.69
N ALA A 49 1.08 -2.36 3.38
CA ALA A 49 1.32 -3.64 2.74
C ALA A 49 0.66 -4.76 3.55
N ASP A 50 0.19 -5.81 2.86
CA ASP A 50 -0.29 -7.01 3.51
C ASP A 50 0.91 -7.96 3.76
N PRO A 51 1.28 -8.20 5.04
CA PRO A 51 2.43 -9.02 5.38
C PRO A 51 2.23 -10.50 5.04
N ASN A 52 0.99 -10.94 4.83
CA ASN A 52 0.62 -12.32 4.56
C ASN A 52 0.23 -12.58 3.09
N ALA A 53 0.25 -11.53 2.24
CA ALA A 53 0.00 -11.68 0.82
C ALA A 53 1.01 -12.64 0.19
N THR A 54 0.53 -13.81 -0.25
CA THR A 54 1.35 -14.88 -0.85
C THR A 54 1.57 -14.71 -2.35
N GLY A 55 1.24 -13.54 -2.88
CA GLY A 55 1.48 -13.12 -4.25
C GLY A 55 2.01 -11.70 -4.23
N GLY A 56 2.95 -11.38 -5.13
CA GLY A 56 3.60 -10.08 -5.24
C GLY A 56 2.62 -8.90 -5.28
N PRO A 57 3.14 -7.65 -5.16
CA PRO A 57 2.36 -6.47 -4.84
C PRO A 57 1.05 -6.47 -5.62
N ARG A 58 -0.06 -6.64 -4.89
CA ARG A 58 -1.40 -6.63 -5.46
C ARG A 58 -1.51 -5.28 -6.15
N ALA A 59 -1.54 -5.30 -7.49
CA ALA A 59 -1.78 -4.09 -8.27
C ALA A 59 -3.00 -3.43 -7.63
N ALA A 60 -2.89 -2.16 -7.23
CA ALA A 60 -4.01 -1.41 -6.72
C ALA A 60 -5.18 -1.68 -7.68
N GLU A 61 -6.19 -2.40 -7.19
CA GLU A 61 -7.41 -2.59 -7.96
C GLU A 61 -7.87 -1.19 -8.28
N ARG A 62 -7.82 -0.83 -9.57
CA ARG A 62 -8.35 0.45 -10.03
C ARG A 62 -9.78 0.47 -9.52
N THR A 63 -10.03 1.25 -8.47
CA THR A 63 -11.38 1.55 -8.03
C THR A 63 -12.11 1.98 -9.30
N PRO A 64 -13.18 1.28 -9.73
CA PRO A 64 -13.91 1.73 -10.89
C PRO A 64 -14.31 3.16 -10.60
N ALA A 65 -13.86 4.10 -11.44
CA ALA A 65 -14.27 5.48 -11.33
C ALA A 65 -15.79 5.47 -11.44
N LEU A 66 -16.47 5.71 -10.32
CA LEU A 66 -17.92 5.89 -10.32
C LEU A 66 -18.18 7.06 -11.28
N PRO A 67 -19.08 6.92 -12.27
CA PRO A 67 -19.42 8.04 -13.12
C PRO A 67 -19.93 9.17 -12.21
N CYS A 68 -19.35 10.37 -12.36
CA CYS A 68 -19.86 11.55 -11.68
C CYS A 68 -21.35 11.66 -12.04
N PRO A 69 -22.27 11.73 -11.05
CA PRO A 69 -23.66 11.99 -11.37
C PRO A 69 -23.72 13.37 -12.04
N ASP A 70 -24.34 13.46 -13.22
CA ASP A 70 -24.49 14.67 -14.04
C ASP A 70 -25.08 15.89 -13.31
N ALA A 71 -25.52 15.72 -12.06
CA ALA A 71 -26.16 16.76 -11.24
C ALA A 71 -25.18 17.70 -10.51
N ASP A 72 -23.87 17.44 -10.47
CA ASP A 72 -22.90 18.25 -9.69
C ASP A 72 -21.61 18.59 -10.47
N CYS A 73 -21.67 18.59 -11.81
CA CYS A 73 -20.53 18.95 -12.67
C CYS A 73 -20.26 20.47 -12.75
N ASP A 74 -20.40 21.20 -11.64
CA ASP A 74 -20.00 22.61 -11.50
C ASP A 74 -18.55 22.76 -10.98
N GLY A 75 -17.69 21.80 -11.33
CA GLY A 75 -16.24 21.94 -11.12
C GLY A 75 -15.75 21.82 -9.69
N HIS A 76 -16.58 21.36 -8.74
CA HIS A 76 -16.14 21.01 -7.40
C HIS A 76 -16.02 19.49 -7.25
N ALA A 77 -14.81 19.02 -6.92
CA ALA A 77 -14.53 17.60 -6.76
C ALA A 77 -15.42 16.99 -5.66
N CYS A 78 -16.24 16.01 -6.03
CA CYS A 78 -16.95 15.17 -5.08
C CYS A 78 -15.96 14.16 -4.47
N PHE A 79 -15.80 14.20 -3.15
CA PHE A 79 -15.14 13.12 -2.40
C PHE A 79 -16.22 12.13 -1.98
N VAL A 80 -16.06 10.86 -2.35
CA VAL A 80 -16.76 9.72 -1.75
C VAL A 80 -15.86 9.05 -0.73
#